data_AF-A0A6B2E1A0-F1
#
_entry.id   AF-A0A6B2E1A0-F1
#
_cell.length_a   1.000
_cell.length_b   1.000
_cell.length_c   1.000
_cell.angle_alpha   90.00
_cell.angle_beta   90.00
_cell.angle_gamma   90.00
#
_symmetry.space_group_name_H-M   'P 1'
#
loop_
_entity.id
_entity.type
_entity.pdbx_description
1 polymer ?
#
loop_
_entity_poly.entity_id
_entity_poly.type
_entity_poly.pdbx_seq_one_letter_code
_entity_poly.pdbx_strand_id
1 'polypeptide(L)'
;MTRFATKAAALTAVVFPLVGVGLAGAQTQAVDEKTGPVSFANIASVRIGAEGQRGGALITETQRSPLLPGQSKLGTDRVTVPKDDGERATFGGHYQIDLGRYSASQNPYPPGVASRDHNVVAALQATTVPTAVAETNYALRDVWQGAAKPVDNTVLVLEGAKSAVDCTGPAKLTTTTSLARLWVRQADGTLGIVPVPGGTAGLQLTNLKLGPPGDITNADKATTVSDLKLTRVATFDQLIRQDGWRGGDFTAVAGWRVEITTHVKDAQGAALQDVRTNIVLGGVSCSVPKGFVAKAGNQSGGTTASQAAVPTQVPAGYLGAAAPATDGDGSRVPLGVGLLFGGVFFAAV
;
A
#
# COMPACT_ATOMS: atom_id res chain seq x y z
N MET A 1 -38.47 -64.00 69.67
CA MET A 1 -39.47 -63.42 68.74
C MET A 1 -38.72 -62.46 67.82
N THR A 2 -38.82 -62.68 66.50
CA THR A 2 -38.80 -61.69 65.39
C THR A 2 -37.77 -60.52 65.41
N ARG A 3 -37.00 -60.17 64.37
CA ARG A 3 -36.78 -60.62 62.98
C ARG A 3 -35.88 -59.52 62.33
N PHE A 4 -34.97 -59.90 61.43
CA PHE A 4 -34.36 -59.08 60.33
C PHE A 4 -33.51 -57.84 60.68
N ALA A 5 -32.48 -57.39 59.94
CA ALA A 5 -31.60 -57.91 58.89
C ALA A 5 -30.64 -56.78 58.45
N THR A 6 -29.36 -57.13 58.28
CA THR A 6 -28.46 -56.77 57.15
C THR A 6 -28.26 -55.29 56.74
N LYS A 7 -27.01 -54.77 56.83
CA LYS A 7 -26.06 -54.61 55.71
C LYS A 7 -24.85 -53.75 56.11
N ALA A 8 -23.67 -54.23 55.73
CA ALA A 8 -22.36 -53.58 55.86
C ALA A 8 -22.10 -52.59 54.71
N ALA A 9 -21.26 -51.58 54.96
CA ALA A 9 -20.34 -51.02 53.96
C ALA A 9 -19.22 -50.22 54.65
N ALA A 10 -17.99 -50.71 54.49
CA ALA A 10 -16.75 -49.95 54.66
C ALA A 10 -16.42 -49.22 53.35
N LEU A 11 -15.91 -47.99 53.40
CA LEU A 11 -15.26 -47.33 52.26
C LEU A 11 -14.21 -46.32 52.77
N THR A 12 -12.93 -46.68 52.79
CA THR A 12 -11.85 -46.33 51.83
C THR A 12 -11.50 -44.84 51.72
N ALA A 13 -10.29 -44.52 52.18
CA ALA A 13 -9.59 -43.26 51.96
C ALA A 13 -9.28 -43.05 50.47
N VAL A 14 -9.63 -41.88 49.95
CA VAL A 14 -9.29 -41.46 48.58
C VAL A 14 -8.01 -40.62 48.62
N VAL A 15 -6.94 -41.21 48.08
CA VAL A 15 -5.74 -40.51 47.63
C VAL A 15 -6.13 -39.70 46.39
N PHE A 16 -6.05 -38.36 46.47
CA PHE A 16 -6.17 -37.51 45.29
C PHE A 16 -4.83 -37.50 44.52
N PRO A 17 -4.80 -37.91 43.25
CA PRO A 17 -3.63 -37.70 42.40
C PRO A 17 -3.52 -36.21 42.08
N LEU A 18 -2.32 -35.67 42.31
CA LEU A 18 -1.86 -34.39 41.78
C LEU A 18 -2.07 -34.39 40.26
N VAL A 19 -3.17 -33.76 39.81
CA VAL A 19 -3.39 -33.49 38.40
C VAL A 19 -2.36 -32.44 38.02
N GLY A 20 -1.35 -32.87 37.26
CA GLY A 20 -0.30 -32.01 36.76
C GLY A 20 -0.91 -30.77 36.12
N VAL A 21 -0.42 -29.61 36.55
CA VAL A 21 -0.49 -28.38 35.77
C VAL A 21 0.18 -28.66 34.42
N GLY A 22 -0.61 -29.15 33.48
CA GLY A 22 -0.23 -29.21 32.08
C GLY A 22 0.07 -27.78 31.67
N LEU A 23 1.35 -27.44 31.58
CA LEU A 23 1.82 -26.30 30.83
C LEU A 23 1.25 -26.49 29.42
N ALA A 24 0.17 -25.77 29.11
CA ALA A 24 -0.37 -25.64 27.78
C ALA A 24 0.65 -24.86 26.93
N GLY A 25 1.73 -25.55 26.55
CA GLY A 25 2.69 -25.07 25.57
C GLY A 25 2.06 -25.15 24.20
N ALA A 26 1.13 -24.25 23.89
CA ALA A 26 0.87 -23.87 22.51
C ALA A 26 2.09 -23.07 22.02
N GLN A 27 3.22 -23.74 21.81
CA GLN A 27 4.27 -23.20 20.96
C GLN A 27 3.72 -23.22 19.53
N THR A 28 2.98 -22.16 19.19
CA THR A 28 2.61 -21.82 17.83
C THR A 28 3.91 -21.56 17.08
N GLN A 29 4.41 -22.56 16.36
CA GLN A 29 5.58 -22.38 15.51
C GLN A 29 5.30 -21.23 14.54
N ALA A 30 6.09 -20.16 14.67
CA ALA A 30 6.05 -19.01 13.79
C ALA A 30 6.31 -19.45 12.35
N VAL A 31 5.67 -18.79 11.39
CA VAL A 31 5.97 -19.04 9.98
C VAL A 31 7.38 -18.55 9.68
N ASP A 32 8.07 -19.26 8.79
CA ASP A 32 9.42 -18.88 8.40
C ASP A 32 9.41 -17.50 7.73
N GLU A 33 10.27 -16.61 8.18
CA GLU A 33 10.28 -15.23 7.74
C GLU A 33 10.59 -15.10 6.23
N LYS A 34 11.49 -15.93 5.72
CA LYS A 34 12.05 -15.83 4.37
C LYS A 34 11.24 -16.61 3.34
N THR A 35 10.64 -17.72 3.73
CA THR A 35 10.04 -18.72 2.82
C THR A 35 8.57 -19.02 3.15
N GLY A 36 8.11 -18.67 4.35
CA GLY A 36 6.74 -18.92 4.80
C GLY A 36 5.69 -18.07 4.08
N PRO A 37 4.39 -18.35 4.33
CA PRO A 37 3.29 -17.53 3.86
C PRO A 37 3.42 -16.09 4.35
N VAL A 38 3.11 -15.12 3.49
CA VAL A 38 3.22 -13.69 3.83
C VAL A 38 2.19 -12.89 3.04
N SER A 39 1.68 -11.82 3.63
CA SER A 39 0.95 -10.79 2.90
C SER A 39 1.52 -9.41 3.14
N PHE A 40 1.27 -8.52 2.19
CA PHE A 40 1.67 -7.12 2.22
C PHE A 40 0.51 -6.23 1.80
N ALA A 41 0.43 -5.05 2.40
CA ALA A 41 -0.57 -4.05 2.07
C ALA A 41 0.03 -2.65 2.09
N ASN A 42 -0.27 -1.85 1.07
CA ASN A 42 0.21 -0.50 0.91
C ASN A 42 -0.92 0.40 0.39
N ILE A 43 -1.02 1.62 0.92
CA ILE A 43 -2.10 2.54 0.55
C ILE A 43 -1.84 3.23 -0.80
N ALA A 44 -0.59 3.64 -1.06
CA ALA A 44 -0.20 4.26 -2.31
C ALA A 44 1.32 4.15 -2.58
N SER A 45 1.69 4.00 -3.83
CA SER A 45 3.08 4.08 -4.27
C SER A 45 3.14 4.83 -5.59
N VAL A 46 4.22 5.56 -5.82
CA VAL A 46 4.42 6.36 -7.01
C VAL A 46 5.83 6.19 -7.55
N ARG A 47 5.97 6.22 -8.87
CA ARG A 47 7.23 6.29 -9.59
C ARG A 47 7.11 7.32 -10.70
N ILE A 48 8.03 8.27 -10.73
CA ILE A 48 8.18 9.18 -11.88
C ILE A 48 9.18 8.54 -12.84
N GLY A 49 8.93 8.67 -14.14
CA GLY A 49 9.70 8.06 -15.22
C GLY A 49 9.05 6.77 -15.73
N ALA A 50 9.52 6.33 -16.90
CA ALA A 50 9.10 5.07 -17.49
C ALA A 50 9.53 3.88 -16.63
N GLU A 51 8.81 2.75 -16.71
CA GLU A 51 9.25 1.50 -16.10
C GLU A 51 10.68 1.14 -16.56
N GLY A 52 11.56 0.84 -15.60
CA GLY A 52 12.97 0.53 -15.87
C GLY A 52 13.92 1.74 -15.97
N GLN A 53 13.42 2.98 -15.93
CA GLN A 53 14.27 4.16 -15.81
C GLN A 53 14.48 4.57 -14.34
N ARG A 54 15.68 5.09 -14.03
CA ARG A 54 16.11 5.51 -12.68
C ARG A 54 15.45 6.82 -12.23
N GLY A 55 14.11 6.88 -12.26
CA GLY A 55 13.37 7.92 -11.55
C GLY A 55 13.14 7.54 -10.09
N GLY A 56 12.94 8.54 -9.23
CA GLY A 56 12.63 8.33 -7.82
C GLY A 56 11.30 7.57 -7.66
N ALA A 57 11.25 6.69 -6.65
CA ALA A 57 10.02 6.03 -6.23
C ALA A 57 9.66 6.48 -4.82
N LEU A 58 8.41 6.91 -4.64
CA LEU A 58 7.83 7.20 -3.35
C LEU A 58 6.92 6.02 -2.99
N ILE A 59 7.25 5.29 -1.93
CA ILE A 59 6.43 4.18 -1.47
C ILE A 59 5.97 4.51 -0.06
N THR A 60 4.65 4.57 0.15
CA THR A 60 4.09 4.78 1.48
C THR A 60 4.45 3.62 2.42
N GLU A 61 4.18 3.76 3.71
CA GLU A 61 4.40 2.68 4.67
C GLU A 61 3.69 1.39 4.23
N THR A 62 4.44 0.29 4.21
CA THR A 62 3.95 -1.02 3.78
C THR A 62 3.76 -1.91 4.99
N GLN A 63 2.54 -2.39 5.18
CA GLN A 63 2.20 -3.36 6.21
C GLN A 63 2.61 -4.75 5.74
N ARG A 64 3.18 -5.55 6.65
CA ARG A 64 3.52 -6.96 6.43
C ARG A 64 2.77 -7.81 7.45
N SER A 65 2.26 -8.97 7.04
CA SER A 65 1.65 -9.91 7.98
C SER A 65 2.66 -10.34 9.05
N PRO A 66 2.26 -10.46 10.33
CA PRO A 66 3.12 -11.00 11.38
C PRO A 66 3.50 -12.46 11.13
N LEU A 67 4.54 -12.95 11.83
CA LEU A 67 4.99 -14.35 11.74
C LEU A 67 4.13 -15.31 12.58
N LEU A 68 3.27 -14.78 13.43
CA LEU A 68 2.25 -15.49 14.19
C LEU A 68 0.87 -14.97 13.80
N PRO A 69 -0.21 -15.74 14.02
CA PRO A 69 -1.55 -15.27 13.72
C PRO A 69 -1.84 -13.90 14.33
N GLY A 70 -2.34 -12.98 13.51
CA GLY A 70 -2.53 -11.58 13.87
C GLY A 70 -2.56 -10.66 12.66
N GLN A 71 -2.54 -9.36 12.90
CA GLN A 71 -2.61 -8.35 11.85
C GLN A 71 -1.66 -7.19 12.10
N SER A 72 -1.10 -6.66 11.02
CA SER A 72 -0.43 -5.36 10.96
C SER A 72 -1.37 -4.40 10.23
N LYS A 73 -1.67 -3.27 10.85
CA LYS A 73 -2.61 -2.26 10.33
C LYS A 73 -1.93 -0.91 10.26
N LEU A 74 -2.06 -0.26 9.11
CA LEU A 74 -1.58 1.11 8.91
C LEU A 74 -2.41 2.08 9.75
N GLY A 75 -1.74 3.04 10.39
CA GLY A 75 -2.38 4.15 11.08
C GLY A 75 -3.15 5.06 10.13
N THR A 76 -4.22 5.70 10.62
CA THR A 76 -5.11 6.54 9.79
C THR A 76 -4.70 8.02 9.77
N ASP A 77 -3.56 8.35 10.37
CA ASP A 77 -2.98 9.70 10.45
C ASP A 77 -2.53 10.21 9.08
N ARG A 78 -2.09 9.30 8.21
CA ARG A 78 -1.78 9.64 6.83
C ARG A 78 -3.05 9.87 6.03
N VAL A 79 -3.29 11.11 5.64
CA VAL A 79 -4.44 11.46 4.79
C VAL A 79 -4.05 11.78 3.35
N THR A 80 -2.76 11.98 3.06
CA THR A 80 -2.29 12.42 1.75
C THR A 80 -0.90 11.89 1.36
N VAL A 81 -0.58 11.94 0.07
CA VAL A 81 0.73 11.65 -0.55
C VAL A 81 0.98 12.70 -1.63
N PRO A 82 2.08 13.46 -1.60
CA PRO A 82 3.17 13.42 -0.62
C PRO A 82 2.74 14.09 0.70
N LYS A 83 3.26 13.63 1.84
CA LYS A 83 2.92 14.14 3.18
C LYS A 83 3.83 15.27 3.67
N ASP A 84 5.07 15.29 3.20
CA ASP A 84 6.12 16.21 3.61
C ASP A 84 6.99 16.61 2.42
N ASP A 85 7.90 17.56 2.65
CA ASP A 85 8.72 18.14 1.57
C ASP A 85 9.74 17.15 1.00
N GLY A 86 10.16 16.14 1.78
CA GLY A 86 11.03 15.07 1.29
C GLY A 86 10.30 14.17 0.30
N GLU A 87 9.05 13.80 0.61
CA GLU A 87 8.19 13.08 -0.32
C GLU A 87 7.83 13.93 -1.54
N ARG A 88 7.59 15.25 -1.37
CA ARG A 88 7.34 16.18 -2.49
C ARG A 88 8.54 16.28 -3.43
N ALA A 89 9.75 16.31 -2.89
CA ALA A 89 10.97 16.31 -3.71
C ALA A 89 11.08 15.04 -4.58
N THR A 90 10.47 13.92 -4.16
CA THR A 90 10.47 12.65 -4.90
C THR A 90 9.31 12.53 -5.88
N PHE A 91 8.09 12.88 -5.46
CA PHE A 91 6.86 12.75 -6.26
C PHE A 91 6.55 14.00 -7.10
N GLY A 92 7.29 15.08 -6.89
CA GLY A 92 7.00 16.38 -7.47
C GLY A 92 5.92 17.13 -6.68
N GLY A 93 5.94 18.46 -6.78
CA GLY A 93 5.08 19.34 -5.99
C GLY A 93 3.66 19.52 -6.52
N HIS A 94 3.36 19.02 -7.73
CA HIS A 94 2.11 19.34 -8.43
C HIS A 94 1.02 18.29 -8.30
N TYR A 95 1.36 17.06 -7.92
CA TYR A 95 0.38 16.01 -7.68
C TYR A 95 0.16 15.75 -6.20
N GLN A 96 -1.08 15.47 -5.85
CA GLN A 96 -1.46 15.07 -4.51
C GLN A 96 -2.50 13.95 -4.57
N ILE A 97 -2.27 12.87 -3.82
CA ILE A 97 -3.18 11.74 -3.67
C ILE A 97 -3.78 11.83 -2.28
N ASP A 98 -5.06 12.16 -2.20
CA ASP A 98 -5.81 12.21 -0.95
C ASP A 98 -6.52 10.88 -0.69
N LEU A 99 -6.40 10.38 0.53
CA LEU A 99 -6.74 8.99 0.87
C LEU A 99 -7.32 8.81 2.29
N GLY A 100 -7.73 9.89 2.94
CA GLY A 100 -8.15 9.88 4.34
C GLY A 100 -9.30 10.83 4.68
N ARG A 101 -9.44 11.13 5.97
CA ARG A 101 -10.48 12.03 6.50
C ARG A 101 -10.01 13.48 6.47
N TYR A 102 -10.84 14.36 5.93
CA TYR A 102 -10.65 15.79 5.78
C TYR A 102 -11.77 16.56 6.45
N SER A 103 -11.46 17.78 6.91
CA SER A 103 -12.50 18.75 7.27
C SER A 103 -13.24 19.24 6.02
N ALA A 104 -14.45 19.76 6.19
CA ALA A 104 -15.29 20.19 5.07
C ALA A 104 -14.61 21.22 4.14
N SER A 105 -13.83 22.15 4.71
CA SER A 105 -13.12 23.19 3.93
C SER A 105 -11.91 22.67 3.15
N GLN A 106 -11.39 21.49 3.52
CA GLN A 106 -10.20 20.88 2.90
C GLN A 106 -10.55 19.62 2.10
N ASN A 107 -11.84 19.32 1.93
CA ASN A 107 -12.29 18.08 1.33
C ASN A 107 -12.02 18.07 -0.20
N PRO A 108 -11.21 17.13 -0.71
CA PRO A 108 -10.91 17.01 -2.15
C PRO A 108 -11.96 16.20 -2.92
N TYR A 109 -12.88 15.54 -2.21
CA TYR A 109 -13.88 14.68 -2.81
C TYR A 109 -15.12 15.46 -3.28
N PRO A 110 -15.78 15.03 -4.38
CA PRO A 110 -17.02 15.66 -4.84
C PRO A 110 -18.17 15.42 -3.85
N PRO A 111 -19.26 16.22 -3.95
CA PRO A 111 -20.44 16.06 -3.10
C PRO A 111 -20.97 14.62 -3.10
N GLY A 112 -21.31 14.10 -1.92
CA GLY A 112 -21.82 12.74 -1.75
C GLY A 112 -20.75 11.64 -1.69
N VAL A 113 -19.47 11.97 -1.87
CA VAL A 113 -18.36 11.05 -1.60
C VAL A 113 -17.85 11.29 -0.17
N ALA A 114 -17.90 10.24 0.65
CA ALA A 114 -17.48 10.34 2.05
C ALA A 114 -15.98 10.62 2.17
N SER A 115 -15.62 11.60 2.99
CA SER A 115 -14.25 11.72 3.49
C SER A 115 -14.09 10.82 4.72
N ARG A 116 -13.24 9.80 4.64
CA ARG A 116 -13.20 8.71 5.62
C ARG A 116 -11.79 8.20 5.85
N ASP A 117 -11.57 7.57 6.99
CA ASP A 117 -10.33 6.86 7.26
C ASP A 117 -10.15 5.71 6.28
N HIS A 118 -8.91 5.45 5.91
CA HIS A 118 -8.55 4.27 5.15
C HIS A 118 -8.44 3.04 6.05
N ASN A 119 -8.53 1.85 5.46
CA ASN A 119 -8.29 0.58 6.14
C ASN A 119 -7.29 -0.25 5.34
N VAL A 120 -6.05 -0.29 5.82
CA VAL A 120 -4.95 -1.06 5.19
C VAL A 120 -4.39 -2.05 6.20
N VAL A 121 -4.54 -3.33 5.88
CA VAL A 121 -4.25 -4.43 6.80
C VAL A 121 -3.55 -5.55 6.04
N ALA A 122 -2.45 -6.04 6.59
CA ALA A 122 -1.84 -7.32 6.23
C ALA A 122 -1.94 -8.27 7.42
N ALA A 123 -2.52 -9.45 7.23
CA ALA A 123 -2.82 -10.37 8.31
C ALA A 123 -2.35 -11.80 7.99
N LEU A 124 -1.99 -12.52 9.04
CA LEU A 124 -1.83 -13.96 9.04
C LEU A 124 -2.97 -14.55 9.86
N GLN A 125 -3.83 -15.34 9.23
CA GLN A 125 -4.96 -15.97 9.91
C GLN A 125 -4.49 -17.06 10.89
N ALA A 126 -5.36 -17.49 11.81
CA ALA A 126 -5.09 -18.63 12.70
C ALA A 126 -4.74 -19.92 11.92
N THR A 127 -5.28 -20.05 10.72
CA THR A 127 -5.01 -21.13 9.75
C THR A 127 -3.69 -20.94 8.99
N THR A 128 -2.88 -19.93 9.34
CA THR A 128 -1.66 -19.47 8.63
C THR A 128 -1.88 -19.01 7.20
N VAL A 129 -3.14 -18.77 6.80
CA VAL A 129 -3.47 -18.17 5.50
C VAL A 129 -3.11 -16.68 5.53
N PRO A 130 -2.27 -16.19 4.61
CA PRO A 130 -1.97 -14.78 4.51
C PRO A 130 -3.08 -14.06 3.73
N THR A 131 -3.57 -12.95 4.29
CA THR A 131 -4.60 -12.10 3.69
C THR A 131 -4.18 -10.65 3.75
N ALA A 132 -4.57 -9.83 2.78
CA ALA A 132 -4.35 -8.39 2.84
C ALA A 132 -5.54 -7.63 2.25
N VAL A 133 -5.80 -6.44 2.79
CA VAL A 133 -6.87 -5.54 2.36
C VAL A 133 -6.34 -4.11 2.36
N ALA A 134 -6.67 -3.35 1.32
CA ALA A 134 -6.54 -1.90 1.27
C ALA A 134 -7.86 -1.29 0.80
N GLU A 135 -8.45 -0.42 1.61
CA GLU A 135 -9.76 0.15 1.34
C GLU A 135 -9.84 1.63 1.72
N THR A 136 -10.17 2.50 0.77
CA THR A 136 -10.41 3.94 1.00
C THR A 136 -11.12 4.60 -0.19
N ASN A 137 -11.33 5.91 -0.14
CA ASN A 137 -11.61 6.72 -1.31
C ASN A 137 -10.32 7.44 -1.71
N TYR A 138 -9.91 7.36 -2.98
CA TYR A 138 -8.75 8.10 -3.46
C TYR A 138 -9.20 9.30 -4.29
N ALA A 139 -8.57 10.46 -4.10
CA ALA A 139 -8.65 11.58 -5.03
C ALA A 139 -7.24 11.95 -5.50
N LEU A 140 -7.04 12.07 -6.81
CA LEU A 140 -5.84 12.64 -7.40
C LEU A 140 -6.10 14.09 -7.74
N ARG A 141 -5.27 14.99 -7.22
CA ARG A 141 -5.31 16.43 -7.50
C ARG A 141 -4.09 16.88 -8.28
N ASP A 142 -4.34 17.80 -9.20
CA ASP A 142 -3.33 18.61 -9.88
C ASP A 142 -3.31 20.01 -9.29
N VAL A 143 -2.42 20.25 -8.33
CA VAL A 143 -2.30 21.57 -7.69
C VAL A 143 -1.59 22.58 -8.58
N TRP A 144 -0.99 22.16 -9.71
CA TRP A 144 -0.41 23.09 -10.67
C TRP A 144 -1.48 23.98 -11.31
N GLN A 145 -2.71 23.50 -11.48
CA GLN A 145 -3.83 24.32 -11.96
C GLN A 145 -4.15 25.48 -10.99
N GLY A 146 -3.84 25.33 -9.70
CA GLY A 146 -3.88 26.40 -8.72
C GLY A 146 -5.29 26.91 -8.36
N ALA A 147 -6.32 26.08 -8.50
CA ALA A 147 -7.67 26.46 -8.07
C ALA A 147 -7.76 26.60 -6.54
N ALA A 148 -8.65 27.48 -6.07
CA ALA A 148 -8.72 27.84 -4.65
C ALA A 148 -9.25 26.72 -3.76
N LYS A 149 -10.23 25.92 -4.23
CA LYS A 149 -10.76 24.80 -3.45
C LYS A 149 -10.07 23.49 -3.85
N PRO A 150 -9.80 22.57 -2.90
CA PRO A 150 -9.17 21.29 -3.22
C PRO A 150 -9.89 20.51 -4.33
N VAL A 151 -11.22 20.40 -4.24
CA VAL A 151 -12.05 19.67 -5.23
C VAL A 151 -11.94 20.24 -6.65
N ASP A 152 -11.65 21.53 -6.80
CA ASP A 152 -11.50 22.19 -8.10
C ASP A 152 -10.17 21.83 -8.78
N ASN A 153 -9.24 21.21 -8.05
CA ASN A 153 -8.00 20.66 -8.59
C ASN A 153 -8.08 19.13 -8.78
N THR A 154 -9.17 18.49 -8.37
CA THR A 154 -9.33 17.03 -8.45
C THR A 154 -9.58 16.59 -9.90
N VAL A 155 -8.77 15.65 -10.37
CA VAL A 155 -8.84 15.10 -11.74
C VAL A 155 -9.42 13.69 -11.80
N LEU A 156 -9.28 12.90 -10.72
CA LEU A 156 -9.72 11.51 -10.66
C LEU A 156 -10.14 11.19 -9.22
N VAL A 157 -11.29 10.52 -9.05
CA VAL A 157 -11.72 9.96 -7.75
C VAL A 157 -12.12 8.50 -7.90
N LEU A 158 -11.49 7.65 -7.10
CA LEU A 158 -11.84 6.23 -6.96
C LEU A 158 -12.64 6.09 -5.67
N GLU A 159 -13.97 6.08 -5.79
CA GLU A 159 -14.87 5.94 -4.66
C GLU A 159 -15.09 4.48 -4.31
N GLY A 160 -15.03 4.16 -3.01
CA GLY A 160 -15.21 2.80 -2.52
C GLY A 160 -14.12 1.86 -3.01
N ALA A 161 -12.90 2.38 -3.19
CA ALA A 161 -11.80 1.60 -3.68
C ALA A 161 -11.41 0.54 -2.68
N LYS A 162 -11.40 -0.71 -3.15
CA LYS A 162 -11.06 -1.88 -2.35
C LYS A 162 -10.20 -2.84 -3.16
N SER A 163 -9.11 -3.25 -2.52
CA SER A 163 -8.20 -4.27 -3.01
C SER A 163 -8.02 -5.29 -1.91
N ALA A 164 -8.20 -6.57 -2.22
CA ALA A 164 -8.11 -7.64 -1.26
C ALA A 164 -7.53 -8.91 -1.87
N VAL A 165 -6.78 -9.65 -1.07
CA VAL A 165 -6.18 -10.93 -1.45
C VAL A 165 -6.31 -11.95 -0.31
N ASP A 166 -6.52 -13.21 -0.69
CA ASP A 166 -6.57 -14.37 0.20
C ASP A 166 -5.87 -15.55 -0.48
N CYS A 167 -4.84 -16.09 0.17
CA CYS A 167 -4.05 -17.20 -0.35
C CYS A 167 -4.27 -18.47 0.48
N THR A 168 -5.48 -19.02 0.44
CA THR A 168 -5.84 -20.25 1.17
C THR A 168 -5.05 -21.48 0.72
N GLY A 169 -4.49 -21.48 -0.49
CA GLY A 169 -3.59 -22.52 -0.97
C GLY A 169 -2.96 -22.20 -2.33
N PRO A 170 -1.96 -22.99 -2.79
CA PRO A 170 -1.30 -22.79 -4.09
C PRO A 170 -2.27 -22.74 -5.28
N ALA A 171 -3.34 -23.53 -5.25
CA ALA A 171 -4.39 -23.57 -6.27
C ALA A 171 -5.65 -22.75 -5.90
N LYS A 172 -5.62 -22.02 -4.77
CA LYS A 172 -6.75 -21.28 -4.21
C LYS A 172 -6.31 -19.88 -3.81
N LEU A 173 -5.98 -19.10 -4.83
CA LEU A 173 -5.60 -17.70 -4.73
C LEU A 173 -6.80 -16.84 -5.12
N THR A 174 -7.23 -15.95 -4.22
CA THR A 174 -8.33 -15.02 -4.47
C THR A 174 -7.78 -13.60 -4.52
N THR A 175 -8.17 -12.87 -5.57
CA THR A 175 -7.87 -11.45 -5.76
C THR A 175 -9.17 -10.71 -5.99
N THR A 176 -9.34 -9.57 -5.33
CA THR A 176 -10.46 -8.64 -5.55
C THR A 176 -9.92 -7.23 -5.73
N THR A 177 -10.37 -6.56 -6.78
CA THR A 177 -10.13 -5.13 -7.03
C THR A 177 -11.45 -4.50 -7.49
N SER A 178 -12.01 -3.57 -6.72
CA SER A 178 -13.32 -2.97 -6.99
C SER A 178 -13.38 -1.48 -6.69
N LEU A 179 -14.35 -0.80 -7.30
CA LEU A 179 -14.79 0.57 -7.03
C LEU A 179 -16.32 0.59 -6.96
N ALA A 180 -16.87 1.48 -6.15
CA ALA A 180 -18.29 1.80 -6.20
C ALA A 180 -18.59 2.73 -7.38
N ARG A 181 -17.81 3.80 -7.53
CA ARG A 181 -17.92 4.78 -8.61
C ARG A 181 -16.54 5.31 -9.00
N LEU A 182 -16.42 5.73 -10.24
CA LEU A 182 -15.23 6.38 -10.77
C LEU A 182 -15.61 7.77 -11.25
N TRP A 183 -14.92 8.79 -10.74
CA TRP A 183 -15.14 10.18 -11.13
C TRP A 183 -13.93 10.70 -11.86
N VAL A 184 -14.17 11.43 -12.94
CA VAL A 184 -13.14 11.98 -13.81
C VAL A 184 -13.46 13.43 -14.11
N ARG A 185 -12.44 14.29 -14.09
CA ARG A 185 -12.59 15.68 -14.51
C ARG A 185 -12.81 15.76 -16.01
N GLN A 186 -13.91 16.38 -16.39
CA GLN A 186 -14.35 16.56 -17.77
C GLN A 186 -13.74 17.84 -18.36
N ALA A 187 -13.90 18.02 -19.68
CA ALA A 187 -13.37 19.17 -20.40
C ALA A 187 -13.94 20.51 -19.92
N ASP A 188 -15.17 20.51 -19.38
CA ASP A 188 -15.82 21.68 -18.78
C ASP A 188 -15.29 22.02 -17.37
N GLY A 189 -14.36 21.22 -16.84
CA GLY A 189 -13.78 21.39 -15.51
C GLY A 189 -14.62 20.77 -14.39
N THR A 190 -15.74 20.11 -14.66
CA THR A 190 -16.54 19.45 -13.62
C THR A 190 -16.11 17.99 -13.41
N LEU A 191 -16.37 17.42 -12.23
CA LEU A 191 -16.18 15.99 -11.98
C LEU A 191 -17.44 15.23 -12.39
N GLY A 192 -17.31 14.35 -13.38
CA GLY A 192 -18.38 13.47 -13.87
C GLY A 192 -18.13 12.01 -13.52
N ILE A 193 -19.19 11.24 -13.26
CA ILE A 193 -19.11 9.78 -13.08
C ILE A 193 -18.92 9.12 -14.44
N VAL A 194 -17.96 8.20 -14.54
CA VAL A 194 -17.74 7.37 -15.72
C VAL A 194 -17.90 5.88 -15.36
N PRO A 195 -18.19 5.00 -16.33
CA PRO A 195 -18.23 3.57 -16.10
C PRO A 195 -16.89 3.05 -15.54
N VAL A 196 -16.96 2.21 -14.51
CA VAL A 196 -15.76 1.51 -14.00
C VAL A 196 -15.33 0.50 -15.07
N PRO A 197 -14.06 0.52 -15.51
CA PRO A 197 -13.59 -0.40 -16.53
C PRO A 197 -13.67 -1.85 -16.04
N GLY A 198 -14.32 -2.70 -16.85
CA GLY A 198 -14.40 -4.14 -16.62
C GLY A 198 -13.15 -4.88 -17.11
N GLY A 199 -12.86 -6.03 -16.50
CA GLY A 199 -11.78 -6.93 -16.95
C GLY A 199 -10.40 -6.25 -17.01
N THR A 200 -9.66 -6.54 -18.07
CA THR A 200 -8.30 -6.03 -18.32
C THR A 200 -8.25 -4.80 -19.23
N ALA A 201 -9.39 -4.37 -19.78
CA ALA A 201 -9.45 -3.30 -20.79
C ALA A 201 -9.00 -1.93 -20.25
N GLY A 202 -9.18 -1.69 -18.94
CA GLY A 202 -8.84 -0.41 -18.31
C GLY A 202 -9.71 0.75 -18.80
N LEU A 203 -9.52 1.91 -18.19
CA LEU A 203 -10.03 3.21 -18.67
C LEU A 203 -8.85 3.95 -19.29
N GLN A 204 -9.07 4.57 -20.44
CA GLN A 204 -8.13 5.50 -21.06
C GLN A 204 -8.81 6.85 -21.24
N LEU A 205 -8.14 7.90 -20.81
CA LEU A 205 -8.52 9.30 -20.99
C LEU A 205 -7.38 10.00 -21.70
N THR A 206 -7.72 10.91 -22.62
CA THR A 206 -6.71 11.65 -23.38
C THR A 206 -6.96 13.15 -23.33
N ASN A 207 -5.90 13.92 -23.53
CA ASN A 207 -5.95 15.39 -23.58
C ASN A 207 -6.58 16.04 -22.33
N LEU A 208 -6.33 15.48 -21.15
CA LEU A 208 -6.78 16.05 -19.89
C LEU A 208 -5.98 17.32 -19.56
N LYS A 209 -6.66 18.33 -19.00
CA LYS A 209 -6.02 19.49 -18.35
C LYS A 209 -5.40 19.06 -17.03
N LEU A 210 -4.22 18.47 -17.14
CA LEU A 210 -3.44 17.88 -16.07
C LEU A 210 -1.96 18.16 -16.39
N GLY A 211 -1.28 18.85 -15.48
CA GLY A 211 0.10 19.30 -15.61
C GLY A 211 1.15 18.23 -15.32
N PRO A 212 2.44 18.55 -15.43
CA PRO A 212 3.52 17.65 -15.03
C PRO A 212 3.59 17.54 -13.51
N PRO A 213 4.09 16.40 -12.96
CA PRO A 213 4.18 16.20 -11.50
C PRO A 213 5.09 17.21 -10.78
N GLY A 214 6.01 17.88 -11.48
CA GLY A 214 6.91 18.90 -10.93
C GLY A 214 7.23 20.00 -11.93
N ASP A 215 8.05 20.96 -11.51
CA ASP A 215 8.41 22.13 -12.31
C ASP A 215 9.26 21.76 -13.53
N ILE A 216 8.89 22.34 -14.68
CA ILE A 216 9.63 22.22 -15.94
C ILE A 216 9.76 23.63 -16.52
N THR A 217 11.00 24.04 -16.78
CA THR A 217 11.30 25.35 -17.36
C THR A 217 10.51 25.57 -18.65
N ASN A 218 9.89 26.75 -18.77
CA ASN A 218 9.06 27.17 -19.92
C ASN A 218 7.76 26.39 -20.14
N ALA A 219 7.38 25.47 -19.25
CA ALA A 219 6.10 24.77 -19.38
C ALA A 219 4.91 25.72 -19.20
N ASP A 220 3.94 25.64 -20.11
CA ASP A 220 2.72 26.43 -20.08
C ASP A 220 1.49 25.59 -19.70
N LYS A 221 0.64 26.17 -18.84
CA LYS A 221 -0.56 25.52 -18.31
C LYS A 221 -1.67 25.36 -19.35
N ALA A 222 -1.76 26.27 -20.32
CA ALA A 222 -2.84 26.26 -21.29
C ALA A 222 -2.59 25.25 -22.42
N THR A 223 -1.34 25.00 -22.78
CA THR A 223 -0.95 24.09 -23.87
C THR A 223 -0.58 22.69 -23.39
N THR A 224 -0.16 22.51 -22.14
CA THR A 224 0.20 21.20 -21.57
C THR A 224 -1.05 20.37 -21.27
N VAL A 225 -1.03 19.12 -21.72
CA VAL A 225 -2.11 18.15 -21.50
C VAL A 225 -1.54 16.81 -21.07
N SER A 226 -2.36 15.96 -20.45
CA SER A 226 -1.97 14.59 -20.09
C SER A 226 -2.97 13.54 -20.56
N ASP A 227 -2.45 12.36 -20.85
CA ASP A 227 -3.22 11.14 -21.01
C ASP A 227 -3.17 10.34 -19.71
N LEU A 228 -4.31 9.77 -19.30
CA LEU A 228 -4.44 8.98 -18.07
C LEU A 228 -5.03 7.61 -18.39
N LYS A 229 -4.35 6.56 -17.92
CA LYS A 229 -4.82 5.18 -17.97
C LYS A 229 -5.05 4.64 -16.57
N LEU A 230 -6.21 4.05 -16.33
CA LEU A 230 -6.54 3.38 -15.07
C LEU A 230 -6.79 1.89 -15.33
N THR A 231 -6.02 1.03 -14.70
CA THR A 231 -6.14 -0.43 -14.81
C THR A 231 -6.13 -1.10 -13.44
N ARG A 232 -6.52 -2.37 -13.38
CA ARG A 232 -6.30 -3.21 -12.21
C ARG A 232 -4.87 -3.75 -12.24
N VAL A 233 -4.22 -3.81 -11.09
CA VAL A 233 -2.97 -4.56 -10.92
C VAL A 233 -3.29 -6.05 -11.09
N ALA A 234 -2.64 -6.69 -12.06
CA ALA A 234 -2.84 -8.08 -12.42
C ALA A 234 -1.62 -8.97 -12.13
N THR A 235 -0.42 -8.39 -12.11
CA THR A 235 0.82 -9.13 -11.85
C THR A 235 1.68 -8.47 -10.77
N PHE A 236 2.54 -9.24 -10.13
CA PHE A 236 3.37 -8.79 -9.02
C PHE A 236 4.39 -7.71 -9.39
N ASP A 237 4.84 -7.70 -10.64
CA ASP A 237 5.80 -6.72 -11.14
C ASP A 237 5.17 -5.34 -11.41
N GLN A 238 3.84 -5.27 -11.49
CA GLN A 238 3.12 -4.00 -11.64
C GLN A 238 3.00 -3.25 -10.31
N LEU A 239 3.31 -3.88 -9.18
CA LEU A 239 3.37 -3.20 -7.88
C LEU A 239 4.67 -2.39 -7.78
N ILE A 240 4.58 -1.16 -7.27
CA ILE A 240 5.75 -0.37 -6.86
C ILE A 240 6.04 -0.71 -5.40
N ARG A 241 7.10 -1.48 -5.18
CA ARG A 241 7.35 -2.23 -3.95
C ARG A 241 8.60 -1.75 -3.22
N GLN A 242 8.56 -1.82 -1.89
CA GLN A 242 9.74 -1.63 -1.04
C GLN A 242 10.63 -2.87 -1.10
N ASP A 243 11.92 -2.68 -0.82
CA ASP A 243 12.84 -3.78 -0.58
C ASP A 243 12.32 -4.64 0.58
N GLY A 244 12.17 -5.94 0.36
CA GLY A 244 11.58 -6.88 1.32
C GLY A 244 10.11 -7.25 1.07
N TRP A 245 9.40 -6.52 0.19
CA TRP A 245 8.09 -6.97 -0.32
C TRP A 245 8.30 -8.12 -1.31
N ARG A 246 8.42 -9.33 -0.76
CA ARG A 246 8.70 -10.54 -1.52
C ARG A 246 7.45 -11.20 -2.06
N GLY A 247 7.62 -11.83 -3.23
CA GLY A 247 6.69 -12.85 -3.71
C GLY A 247 7.04 -14.22 -3.12
N GLY A 248 6.29 -15.22 -3.52
CA GLY A 248 6.61 -16.64 -3.31
C GLY A 248 6.25 -17.45 -4.54
N ASP A 249 6.31 -18.78 -4.43
CA ASP A 249 5.99 -19.71 -5.52
C ASP A 249 4.61 -19.43 -6.13
N PHE A 250 3.65 -19.08 -5.28
CA PHE A 250 2.28 -18.74 -5.66
C PHE A 250 1.94 -17.39 -5.04
N THR A 251 1.62 -16.40 -5.88
CA THR A 251 1.39 -15.02 -5.44
C THR A 251 0.11 -14.47 -6.04
N ALA A 252 -0.78 -13.97 -5.19
CA ALA A 252 -1.93 -13.17 -5.56
C ALA A 252 -1.61 -11.69 -5.36
N VAL A 253 -2.16 -10.84 -6.23
CA VAL A 253 -2.02 -9.38 -6.12
C VAL A 253 -3.33 -8.69 -6.41
N ALA A 254 -3.52 -7.51 -5.85
CA ALA A 254 -4.65 -6.62 -6.18
C ALA A 254 -4.22 -5.16 -6.00
N GLY A 255 -4.96 -4.25 -6.61
CA GLY A 255 -4.65 -2.81 -6.62
C GLY A 255 -5.18 -2.10 -7.85
N TRP A 256 -5.15 -0.78 -7.82
CA TRP A 256 -5.42 0.08 -8.97
C TRP A 256 -4.11 0.72 -9.45
N ARG A 257 -3.87 0.68 -10.76
CA ARG A 257 -2.72 1.30 -11.41
C ARG A 257 -3.19 2.50 -12.22
N VAL A 258 -2.66 3.68 -11.91
CA VAL A 258 -2.86 4.91 -12.66
C VAL A 258 -1.56 5.24 -13.39
N GLU A 259 -1.61 5.33 -14.71
CA GLU A 259 -0.49 5.74 -15.55
C GLU A 259 -0.83 7.08 -16.16
N ILE A 260 0.03 8.08 -16.00
CA ILE A 260 -0.17 9.43 -16.52
C ILE A 260 1.00 9.73 -17.45
N THR A 261 0.72 10.12 -18.68
CA THR A 261 1.71 10.66 -19.61
C THR A 261 1.37 12.13 -19.84
N THR A 262 2.20 13.02 -19.34
CA THR A 262 2.06 14.47 -19.53
C THR A 262 2.87 14.90 -20.73
N HIS A 263 2.21 15.51 -21.71
CA HIS A 263 2.80 16.11 -22.90
C HIS A 263 3.06 17.60 -22.64
N VAL A 264 4.26 17.90 -22.16
CA VAL A 264 4.63 19.24 -21.71
C VAL A 264 4.96 20.11 -22.91
N LYS A 265 4.31 21.27 -22.99
CA LYS A 265 4.49 22.25 -24.07
C LYS A 265 4.76 23.64 -23.52
N ASP A 266 5.40 24.47 -24.32
CA ASP A 266 5.54 25.90 -24.04
C ASP A 266 4.28 26.70 -24.46
N ALA A 267 4.31 28.01 -24.23
CA ALA A 267 3.19 28.90 -24.56
C ALA A 267 2.91 29.01 -26.07
N GLN A 268 3.89 28.69 -26.92
CA GLN A 268 3.77 28.65 -28.38
C GLN A 268 3.26 27.29 -28.88
N GLY A 269 3.11 26.32 -27.99
CA GLY A 269 2.67 24.96 -28.29
C GLY A 269 3.79 24.04 -28.78
N ALA A 270 5.06 24.45 -28.69
CA ALA A 270 6.18 23.59 -28.99
C ALA A 270 6.35 22.55 -27.88
N ALA A 271 6.64 21.31 -28.27
CA ALA A 271 6.86 20.21 -27.32
C ALA A 271 8.18 20.41 -26.59
N LEU A 272 8.14 20.33 -25.26
CA LEU A 272 9.32 20.37 -24.40
C LEU A 272 9.79 18.96 -24.06
N GLN A 273 8.90 18.15 -23.48
CA GLN A 273 9.16 16.75 -23.13
C GLN A 273 7.88 16.00 -22.73
N ASP A 274 7.95 14.67 -22.75
CA ASP A 274 6.93 13.81 -22.15
C ASP A 274 7.37 13.32 -20.76
N VAL A 275 6.49 13.43 -19.77
CA VAL A 275 6.74 12.93 -18.41
C VAL A 275 5.77 11.80 -18.09
N ARG A 276 6.30 10.65 -17.70
CA ARG A 276 5.49 9.50 -17.27
C ARG A 276 5.44 9.41 -15.76
N THR A 277 4.25 9.19 -15.21
CA THR A 277 4.02 8.95 -13.78
C THR A 277 3.21 7.68 -13.61
N ASN A 278 3.70 6.76 -12.79
CA ASN A 278 3.04 5.51 -12.47
C ASN A 278 2.65 5.51 -11.00
N ILE A 279 1.37 5.30 -10.70
CA ILE A 279 0.82 5.29 -9.35
C ILE A 279 0.14 3.94 -9.13
N VAL A 280 0.39 3.32 -7.99
CA VAL A 280 -0.35 2.15 -7.50
C VAL A 280 -1.13 2.56 -6.27
N LEU A 281 -2.45 2.39 -6.29
CA LEU A 281 -3.37 2.71 -5.20
C LEU A 281 -3.91 1.41 -4.61
N GLY A 282 -3.79 1.26 -3.28
CA GLY A 282 -4.25 0.07 -2.56
C GLY A 282 -3.54 -1.22 -2.99
N GLY A 283 -2.24 -1.15 -3.25
CA GLY A 283 -1.46 -2.33 -3.63
C GLY A 283 -1.42 -3.36 -2.50
N VAL A 284 -1.87 -4.59 -2.78
CA VAL A 284 -1.82 -5.71 -1.83
C VAL A 284 -1.28 -6.95 -2.52
N SER A 285 -0.63 -7.81 -1.74
CA SER A 285 -0.27 -9.16 -2.20
C SER A 285 -0.34 -10.17 -1.08
N CYS A 286 -0.55 -11.43 -1.44
CA CYS A 286 -0.27 -12.55 -0.56
C CYS A 286 0.49 -13.62 -1.33
N SER A 287 1.36 -14.34 -0.65
CA SER A 287 2.21 -15.37 -1.24
C SER A 287 2.28 -16.59 -0.34
N VAL A 288 2.30 -17.77 -0.95
CA VAL A 288 2.43 -19.06 -0.27
C VAL A 288 3.44 -19.96 -1.00
N PRO A 289 4.21 -20.81 -0.28
CA PRO A 289 5.12 -21.77 -0.90
C PRO A 289 4.38 -22.96 -1.53
N LYS A 290 5.06 -23.71 -2.42
CA LYS A 290 4.48 -24.83 -3.19
C LYS A 290 3.86 -25.96 -2.37
N GLY A 291 4.36 -26.19 -1.16
CA GLY A 291 3.84 -27.19 -0.22
C GLY A 291 2.86 -26.65 0.82
N PHE A 292 2.39 -25.41 0.67
CA PHE A 292 1.54 -24.79 1.69
C PHE A 292 0.19 -25.50 1.83
N VAL A 293 -0.12 -25.85 3.07
CA VAL A 293 -1.43 -26.35 3.49
C VAL A 293 -1.87 -25.53 4.68
N ALA A 294 -3.02 -24.87 4.56
CA ALA A 294 -3.61 -24.13 5.66
C ALA A 294 -3.83 -25.05 6.87
N LYS A 295 -3.51 -24.58 8.08
CA LYS A 295 -3.80 -25.32 9.32
C LYS A 295 -5.31 -25.46 9.48
N ALA A 296 -5.75 -26.58 10.07
CA ALA A 296 -7.14 -26.77 10.44
C ALA A 296 -7.56 -25.63 11.39
N GLY A 297 -8.61 -24.91 11.03
CA GLY A 297 -9.16 -23.88 11.91
C GLY A 297 -9.85 -24.55 13.09
N ASN A 298 -9.38 -24.32 14.31
CA ASN A 298 -10.25 -24.51 15.46
C ASN A 298 -11.29 -23.39 15.37
N GLN A 299 -12.54 -23.76 15.04
CA GLN A 299 -13.68 -22.86 15.20
C GLN A 299 -13.90 -22.59 16.70
N SER A 300 -13.09 -21.73 17.31
CA SER A 300 -13.41 -21.09 18.58
C SER A 300 -13.66 -19.62 18.29
N GLY A 301 -14.91 -19.22 18.42
CA GLY A 301 -15.36 -17.86 18.17
C GLY A 301 -14.61 -16.82 18.99
N GLY A 302 -14.36 -15.68 18.36
CA GLY A 302 -14.21 -14.37 19.00
C GLY A 302 -13.11 -14.26 20.05
N THR A 303 -11.88 -14.01 19.62
CA THR A 303 -10.95 -13.19 20.42
C THR A 303 -10.22 -12.22 19.49
N THR A 304 -10.36 -10.94 19.81
CA THR A 304 -9.62 -9.81 19.24
C THR A 304 -8.15 -10.16 19.03
N ALA A 305 -7.70 -10.16 17.77
CA ALA A 305 -6.29 -10.28 17.45
C ALA A 305 -5.52 -9.13 18.10
N SER A 306 -4.62 -9.46 19.04
CA SER A 306 -3.69 -8.52 19.65
C SER A 306 -2.87 -7.84 18.55
N GLN A 307 -2.96 -6.52 18.46
CA GLN A 307 -2.13 -5.70 17.57
C GLN A 307 -0.67 -5.84 18.01
N ALA A 308 0.19 -6.41 17.15
CA ALA A 308 1.62 -6.38 17.40
C ALA A 308 2.12 -4.95 17.16
N ALA A 309 2.85 -4.38 18.11
CA ALA A 309 3.49 -3.08 17.95
C ALA A 309 4.63 -3.19 16.92
N VAL A 310 4.62 -2.33 15.91
CA VAL A 310 5.68 -2.22 14.92
C VAL A 310 6.79 -1.32 15.47
N PRO A 311 8.09 -1.66 15.29
CA PRO A 311 9.17 -0.71 15.53
C PRO A 311 9.04 0.49 14.58
N THR A 312 8.91 1.69 15.13
CA THR A 312 8.69 2.96 14.40
C THR A 312 9.90 3.49 13.63
N GLN A 313 10.90 2.65 13.34
CA GLN A 313 12.08 3.02 12.57
C GLN A 313 12.51 1.86 11.67
N VAL A 314 12.19 1.97 10.37
CA VAL A 314 12.98 1.36 9.31
C VAL A 314 13.76 2.51 8.66
N PRO A 315 15.10 2.58 8.79
CA PRO A 315 15.88 3.65 8.21
C PRO A 315 15.64 3.74 6.70
N ALA A 316 15.29 4.92 6.22
CA ALA A 316 15.46 5.28 4.83
C ALA A 316 16.96 5.24 4.52
N GLY A 317 17.43 4.17 3.89
CA GLY A 317 18.82 4.03 3.49
C GLY A 317 19.41 2.65 3.79
N TYR A 318 19.11 1.68 2.93
CA TYR A 318 20.03 0.56 2.70
C TYR A 318 20.05 0.21 1.21
N LEU A 319 20.54 1.17 0.41
CA LEU A 319 21.09 0.84 -0.90
C LEU A 319 22.42 0.11 -0.67
N GLY A 320 22.40 -1.21 -0.82
CA GLY A 320 23.55 -2.05 -1.17
C GLY A 320 24.72 -2.10 -0.18
N ALA A 321 24.80 -3.20 0.58
CA ALA A 321 26.09 -3.69 1.03
C ALA A 321 26.86 -4.32 -0.15
N ALA A 322 28.06 -3.80 -0.36
CA ALA A 322 29.25 -4.44 -0.92
C ALA A 322 29.21 -4.91 -2.39
N ALA A 323 29.76 -4.05 -3.26
CA ALA A 323 30.71 -4.53 -4.27
C ALA A 323 32.09 -4.70 -3.59
N PRO A 324 32.87 -5.77 -3.86
CA PRO A 324 34.18 -5.95 -3.27
C PRO A 324 35.22 -4.95 -3.81
N ALA A 325 36.24 -4.75 -2.98
CA ALA A 325 37.41 -3.89 -3.07
C ALA A 325 38.04 -3.64 -4.45
N THR A 326 38.46 -2.38 -4.64
CA THR A 326 39.70 -2.03 -5.35
C THR A 326 40.41 -0.95 -4.52
N ASP A 327 41.37 -1.41 -3.72
CA ASP A 327 42.70 -0.85 -3.45
C ASP A 327 42.93 0.69 -3.54
N GLY A 328 43.52 1.26 -2.49
CA GLY A 328 44.29 2.50 -2.58
C GLY A 328 44.08 3.53 -1.46
N ASP A 329 44.86 3.39 -0.39
CA ASP A 329 45.38 4.42 0.54
C ASP A 329 44.52 5.61 1.03
N GLY A 330 44.40 5.71 2.37
CA GLY A 330 44.55 7.00 3.06
C GLY A 330 43.38 7.50 3.91
N SER A 331 43.53 7.33 5.23
CA SER A 331 42.98 8.18 6.32
C SER A 331 41.47 8.26 6.55
N ARG A 332 41.04 7.58 7.62
CA ARG A 332 39.74 7.75 8.28
C ARG A 332 39.73 9.02 9.15
N VAL A 333 38.74 9.88 8.93
CA VAL A 333 38.28 10.88 9.91
C VAL A 333 36.74 10.84 9.92
N PRO A 334 36.08 10.54 11.06
CA PRO A 334 34.63 10.62 11.18
C PRO A 334 34.26 12.01 11.68
N LEU A 335 33.71 12.87 10.80
CA LEU A 335 33.10 14.13 11.20
C LEU A 335 31.81 14.34 10.42
N GLY A 336 30.68 14.17 11.10
CA GLY A 336 29.42 14.76 10.67
C GLY A 336 29.46 16.25 10.96
N VAL A 337 29.58 17.09 9.93
CA VAL A 337 29.15 18.49 9.86
C VAL A 337 29.01 18.86 8.37
N GLY A 338 27.82 19.29 7.97
CA GLY A 338 27.59 20.29 6.91
C GLY A 338 27.72 19.85 5.44
N LEU A 339 26.66 20.06 4.66
CA LEU A 339 26.64 21.13 3.66
C LEU A 339 25.23 21.28 3.05
N LEU A 340 24.56 22.35 3.49
CA LEU A 340 23.60 23.10 2.68
C LEU A 340 24.34 23.75 1.49
N PHE A 341 23.57 24.04 0.44
CA PHE A 341 23.87 24.78 -0.80
C PHE A 341 24.31 23.97 -2.01
N GLY A 342 23.55 24.16 -3.10
CA GLY A 342 23.87 23.67 -4.44
C GLY A 342 22.73 23.87 -5.44
N GLY A 343 22.14 25.06 -5.49
CA GLY A 343 21.32 25.48 -6.63
C GLY A 343 22.22 25.61 -7.85
N VAL A 344 21.87 24.94 -8.95
CA VAL A 344 22.60 25.05 -10.21
C VAL A 344 21.90 26.06 -11.10
N PHE A 345 22.49 27.26 -11.16
CA PHE A 345 22.38 28.17 -12.29
C PHE A 345 23.11 27.56 -13.50
N PHE A 346 22.46 27.52 -14.65
CA PHE A 346 23.14 27.31 -15.93
C PHE A 346 23.56 28.66 -16.51
N ALA A 347 24.87 28.80 -16.78
CA ALA A 347 25.43 29.86 -17.61
C ALA A 347 26.05 29.23 -18.87
N ALA A 348 25.99 30.01 -19.95
CA ALA A 348 26.29 29.69 -21.35
C ALA A 348 27.65 29.03 -21.64
N VAL A 349 27.66 28.12 -22.63
CA VAL A 349 28.33 28.24 -23.95
C VAL A 349 27.48 27.51 -24.99
#